data_AF-A0A182SAL4-F1
#
_entry.id   AF-A0A182SAL4-F1
#
_cell.length_a   1.000
_cell.length_b   1.000
_cell.length_c   1.000
_cell.angle_alpha   90.00
_cell.angle_beta   90.00
_cell.angle_gamma   90.00
#
_symmetry.space_group_name_H-M   'P 1'
#
loop_
_entity.id
_entity.type
_entity.pdbx_description
1 polymer ?
#
loop_
_entity_poly.entity_id
_entity_poly.type
_entity_poly.pdbx_seq_one_letter_code
_entity_poly.pdbx_strand_id
1 'polypeptide(L)'
;TFVSVVFISIDIGLLVGFALSVSSIFFRALKPYMCLMGNVPNSDVYLDITRYEGLIELRGIKIVHYSGGLHFASRAIFKSNICQFLNINITEETKRRKAPDYVEADDAIKYLILDFTALSYIDPSAISTFKTFIRDLEVIDVQTLLAGCSPLVFEKMKKCNFIGGEENYVRTYPTIHDAVHYAQKQLRLRAGVAQTIQEVRL
;
A
#
# COMPACT_ATOMS: atom_id res chain seq x y z
N THR A 1 10.62 -35.85 6.62
CA THR A 1 11.06 -36.51 7.86
C THR A 1 10.91 -38.02 7.78
N PHE A 2 9.70 -38.57 7.61
CA PHE A 2 9.47 -40.03 7.63
C PHE A 2 10.34 -40.83 6.62
N VAL A 3 10.31 -40.45 5.35
CA VAL A 3 11.10 -41.13 4.29
C VAL A 3 12.61 -41.02 4.56
N SER A 4 13.10 -39.85 4.96
CA SER A 4 14.54 -39.63 5.22
C SER A 4 15.06 -40.42 6.43
N VAL A 5 14.25 -40.58 7.48
CA VAL A 5 14.62 -41.36 8.69
C VAL A 5 14.68 -42.86 8.38
N VAL A 6 13.76 -43.37 7.56
CA VAL A 6 13.65 -44.81 7.25
C VAL A 6 14.77 -45.31 6.33
N PHE A 7 15.25 -44.47 5.40
CA PHE A 7 16.15 -44.92 4.33
C PHE A 7 17.63 -44.52 4.49
N ILE A 8 17.97 -43.59 5.40
CA ILE A 8 19.34 -43.04 5.49
C ILE A 8 19.95 -43.29 6.86
N SER A 9 19.43 -42.64 7.90
CA SER A 9 19.79 -42.80 9.32
C SER A 9 18.96 -41.81 10.15
N ILE A 10 18.76 -42.08 11.44
CA ILE A 10 17.97 -41.22 12.34
C ILE A 10 18.55 -39.80 12.40
N ASP A 11 19.87 -39.67 12.56
CA ASP A 11 20.54 -38.37 12.68
C ASP A 11 20.39 -37.50 11.42
N ILE A 12 20.54 -38.11 10.24
CA ILE A 12 20.40 -37.41 8.95
C ILE A 12 18.92 -37.07 8.71
N GLY A 13 18.00 -37.97 9.04
CA GLY A 13 16.56 -37.74 8.93
C GLY A 13 16.08 -36.58 9.81
N LEU A 14 16.64 -36.43 11.02
CA LEU A 14 16.38 -35.30 11.91
C LEU A 14 16.93 -33.99 11.34
N LEU A 15 18.19 -33.98 10.88
CA LEU A 15 18.82 -32.79 10.30
C LEU A 15 18.05 -32.29 9.06
N VAL A 16 17.70 -33.20 8.15
CA VAL A 16 16.91 -32.87 6.95
C VAL A 16 15.53 -32.34 7.33
N GLY A 17 14.87 -32.97 8.32
CA GLY A 17 13.58 -32.53 8.82
C GLY A 17 13.60 -31.12 9.42
N PHE A 18 14.60 -30.85 10.25
CA PHE A 18 14.82 -29.54 10.84
C PHE A 18 15.09 -28.48 9.77
N ALA A 19 16.00 -28.74 8.83
CA ALA A 19 16.32 -27.83 7.74
C ALA A 19 15.08 -27.50 6.89
N LEU A 20 14.31 -28.51 6.47
CA LEU A 20 13.08 -28.31 5.71
C LEU A 20 12.02 -27.52 6.50
N SER A 21 11.93 -27.72 7.81
CA SER A 21 10.98 -27.00 8.66
C SER A 21 11.34 -25.53 8.77
N VAL A 22 12.62 -25.22 9.03
CA VAL A 22 13.14 -23.84 9.07
C VAL A 22 12.97 -23.16 7.71
N SER A 23 13.34 -23.85 6.62
CA SER A 23 13.16 -23.32 5.26
C SER A 23 11.69 -23.04 4.95
N SER A 24 10.76 -23.94 5.31
CA SER A 24 9.33 -23.73 5.07
C SER A 24 8.79 -22.49 5.81
N ILE A 25 9.19 -22.29 7.05
CA ILE A 25 8.84 -21.09 7.83
C ILE A 25 9.38 -19.83 7.15
N PHE A 26 10.64 -19.86 6.69
CA PHE A 26 11.24 -18.75 5.98
C PHE A 26 10.50 -18.40 4.68
N PHE A 27 10.21 -19.38 3.82
CA PHE A 27 9.48 -19.13 2.57
C PHE A 27 8.05 -18.63 2.81
N ARG A 28 7.37 -19.12 3.85
CA ARG A 28 6.05 -18.59 4.25
C ARG A 28 6.15 -17.14 4.70
N ALA A 29 7.19 -16.77 5.43
CA ALA A 29 7.41 -15.40 5.89
C ALA A 29 7.70 -14.40 4.75
N LEU A 30 8.15 -14.88 3.58
CA LEU A 30 8.45 -14.02 2.43
C LEU A 30 7.23 -13.59 1.61
N LYS A 31 6.05 -14.21 1.82
CA LYS A 31 4.84 -13.89 1.05
C LYS A 31 3.91 -12.98 1.86
N PRO A 32 4.01 -11.65 1.73
CA PRO A 32 3.09 -10.76 2.40
C PRO A 32 1.68 -10.94 1.83
N TYR A 33 0.69 -10.70 2.68
CA TYR A 33 -0.71 -10.65 2.27
C TYR A 33 -1.08 -9.19 1.95
N MET A 34 -1.74 -8.99 0.81
CA MET A 34 -2.24 -7.69 0.38
C MET A 34 -3.66 -7.83 -0.16
N CYS A 35 -4.53 -6.88 0.15
CA CYS A 35 -5.88 -6.82 -0.37
C CYS A 35 -6.39 -5.39 -0.51
N LEU A 36 -7.37 -5.20 -1.40
CA LEU A 36 -8.11 -3.95 -1.54
C LEU A 36 -9.25 -3.94 -0.51
N MET A 37 -9.45 -2.80 0.14
CA MET A 37 -10.44 -2.65 1.20
C MET A 37 -11.63 -1.80 0.76
N GLY A 38 -12.81 -2.22 1.18
CA GLY A 38 -14.07 -1.50 1.03
C GLY A 38 -14.67 -1.15 2.40
N ASN A 39 -15.45 -0.07 2.46
CA ASN A 39 -16.12 0.36 3.68
C ASN A 39 -17.40 -0.45 3.93
N VAL A 40 -17.63 -0.85 5.18
CA VAL A 40 -18.92 -1.37 5.62
C VAL A 40 -19.89 -0.18 5.79
N PRO A 41 -21.06 -0.19 5.14
CA PRO A 41 -21.98 0.95 5.15
C PRO A 41 -22.33 1.42 6.58
N ASN A 42 -22.36 2.74 6.77
CA ASN A 42 -22.67 3.39 8.06
C ASN A 42 -21.72 3.01 9.21
N SER A 43 -20.47 2.67 8.90
CA SER A 43 -19.45 2.37 9.90
C SER A 43 -18.07 2.91 9.51
N ASP A 44 -17.14 2.85 10.45
CA ASP A 44 -15.71 3.11 10.26
C ASP A 44 -14.90 1.85 9.94
N VAL A 45 -15.57 0.74 9.66
CA VAL A 45 -14.95 -0.57 9.40
C VAL A 45 -14.63 -0.71 7.93
N TYR A 46 -13.42 -1.19 7.63
CA TYR A 46 -12.94 -1.47 6.28
C TYR A 46 -12.50 -2.93 6.20
N LEU A 47 -12.97 -3.65 5.18
CA LEU A 47 -12.76 -5.09 5.03
C LEU A 47 -12.30 -5.43 3.61
N ASP A 48 -11.69 -6.61 3.45
CA ASP A 48 -11.28 -7.15 2.16
C ASP A 48 -12.49 -7.39 1.25
N ILE A 49 -12.52 -6.71 0.10
CA ILE A 49 -13.59 -6.81 -0.90
C ILE A 49 -13.70 -8.20 -1.53
N THR A 50 -12.64 -9.01 -1.46
CA THR A 50 -12.65 -10.37 -1.99
C THR A 50 -13.25 -11.38 -1.00
N ARG A 51 -13.37 -11.00 0.27
CA ARG A 51 -13.85 -11.88 1.35
C ARG A 51 -15.25 -11.53 1.84
N TYR A 52 -15.66 -10.26 1.76
CA TYR A 52 -16.95 -9.79 2.26
C TYR A 52 -17.74 -9.08 1.17
N GLU A 53 -19.04 -9.36 1.12
CA GLU A 53 -19.98 -8.73 0.20
C GLU A 53 -20.64 -7.49 0.80
N GLY A 54 -21.21 -6.63 -0.05
CA GLY A 54 -21.93 -5.43 0.38
C GLY A 54 -21.05 -4.26 0.83
N LEU A 55 -19.75 -4.32 0.55
CA LEU A 55 -18.81 -3.23 0.84
C LEU A 55 -18.89 -2.11 -0.22
N ILE A 56 -18.61 -0.89 0.20
CA ILE A 56 -18.61 0.30 -0.66
C ILE A 56 -17.17 0.75 -0.91
N GLU A 57 -16.79 0.82 -2.18
CA GLU A 57 -15.55 1.49 -2.59
C GLU A 57 -15.75 3.01 -2.68
N LEU A 58 -14.78 3.76 -2.19
CA LEU A 58 -14.83 5.23 -2.15
C LEU A 58 -14.30 5.82 -3.45
N ARG A 59 -15.08 6.71 -4.08
CA ARG A 59 -14.64 7.39 -5.31
C ARG A 59 -13.40 8.24 -5.06
N GLY A 60 -12.42 8.14 -5.96
CA GLY A 60 -11.14 8.85 -5.87
C GLY A 60 -10.19 8.35 -4.76
N ILE A 61 -10.57 7.32 -3.99
CA ILE A 61 -9.76 6.79 -2.87
C ILE A 61 -9.64 5.27 -3.01
N LYS A 62 -8.41 4.77 -3.05
CA LYS A 62 -8.14 3.32 -2.95
C LYS A 62 -7.44 3.01 -1.65
N ILE A 63 -7.91 1.98 -0.95
CA ILE A 63 -7.40 1.59 0.36
C ILE A 63 -6.81 0.18 0.25
N VAL A 64 -5.51 0.03 0.48
CA VAL A 64 -4.82 -1.25 0.38
C VAL A 64 -4.27 -1.65 1.74
N HIS A 65 -4.63 -2.85 2.20
CA HIS A 65 -4.06 -3.46 3.39
C HIS A 65 -2.77 -4.20 3.05
N TYR A 66 -1.75 -4.04 3.88
CA TYR A 66 -0.50 -4.81 3.78
C TYR A 66 -0.19 -5.50 5.10
N SER A 67 -0.02 -6.82 5.04
CA SER A 67 0.34 -7.65 6.19
C SER A 67 1.64 -8.42 5.92
N GLY A 68 2.62 -8.26 6.81
CA GLY A 68 3.93 -8.91 6.71
C GLY A 68 5.09 -7.93 6.85
N GLY A 69 6.26 -8.34 6.37
CA GLY A 69 7.46 -7.50 6.33
C GLY A 69 7.67 -6.84 4.96
N LEU A 70 8.10 -5.58 4.95
CA LEU A 70 8.47 -4.87 3.72
C LEU A 70 9.99 -4.69 3.67
N HIS A 71 10.65 -5.53 2.87
CA HIS A 71 12.11 -5.61 2.81
C HIS A 71 12.59 -5.70 1.36
N PHE A 72 13.91 -5.74 1.16
CA PHE A 72 14.52 -5.81 -0.17
C PHE A 72 13.90 -6.86 -1.09
N ALA A 73 13.60 -8.06 -0.56
CA ALA A 73 13.00 -9.15 -1.33
C ALA A 73 11.51 -8.94 -1.70
N SER A 74 10.72 -8.24 -0.88
CA SER A 74 9.27 -8.06 -1.11
C SER A 74 8.90 -6.74 -1.79
N ARG A 75 9.79 -5.74 -1.80
CA ARG A 75 9.52 -4.39 -2.34
C ARG A 75 9.02 -4.37 -3.80
N ALA A 76 9.50 -5.28 -4.65
CA ALA A 76 9.10 -5.36 -6.05
C ALA A 76 7.65 -5.86 -6.19
N ILE A 77 7.30 -6.89 -5.42
CA ILE A 77 5.95 -7.46 -5.37
C ILE A 77 4.97 -6.41 -4.82
N PHE A 78 5.36 -5.69 -3.76
CA PHE A 78 4.57 -4.60 -3.20
C PHE A 78 4.23 -3.52 -4.25
N LYS A 79 5.23 -3.03 -4.99
CA LYS A 79 5.03 -2.03 -6.06
C LYS A 79 4.09 -2.56 -7.15
N SER A 80 4.33 -3.79 -7.61
CA SER A 80 3.51 -4.43 -8.65
C SER A 80 2.04 -4.57 -8.22
N ASN A 81 1.80 -5.03 -6.99
CA ASN A 81 0.46 -5.21 -6.45
C ASN A 81 -0.29 -3.88 -6.31
N ILE A 82 0.38 -2.82 -5.84
CA ILE A 82 -0.26 -1.49 -5.76
C ILE A 82 -0.65 -0.99 -7.16
N CYS A 83 0.25 -1.06 -8.14
CA CYS A 83 -0.09 -0.66 -9.51
C CYS A 83 -1.28 -1.45 -10.06
N GLN A 84 -1.34 -2.75 -9.75
CA GLN A 84 -2.46 -3.61 -10.13
C GLN A 84 -3.77 -3.21 -9.43
N PHE A 85 -3.75 -2.95 -8.11
CA PHE A 85 -4.95 -2.50 -7.37
C PHE A 85 -5.45 -1.13 -7.81
N LEU A 86 -4.54 -0.25 -8.21
CA LEU A 86 -4.86 1.05 -8.78
C LEU A 86 -5.33 0.94 -10.25
N ASN A 87 -5.16 -0.21 -10.89
CA ASN A 87 -5.37 -0.41 -12.32
C ASN A 87 -4.63 0.64 -13.19
N ILE A 88 -3.39 0.98 -12.79
CA ILE A 88 -2.58 2.03 -13.42
C ILE A 88 -1.21 1.47 -13.82
N ASN A 89 -0.80 1.79 -15.05
CA ASN A 89 0.61 1.74 -15.44
C ASN A 89 1.20 3.15 -15.37
N ILE A 90 2.09 3.39 -14.41
CA ILE A 90 2.66 4.71 -14.13
C ILE A 90 3.27 5.35 -15.38
N THR A 91 4.02 4.59 -16.19
CA THR A 91 4.71 5.14 -17.36
C THR A 91 3.71 5.61 -18.41
N GLU A 92 2.68 4.82 -18.68
CA GLU A 92 1.63 5.15 -19.65
C GLU A 92 0.74 6.28 -19.14
N GLU A 93 0.38 6.25 -17.85
CA GLU A 93 -0.45 7.28 -17.23
C GLU A 93 0.27 8.64 -17.17
N THR A 94 1.59 8.64 -16.96
CA THR A 94 2.41 9.86 -17.02
C THR A 94 2.42 10.45 -18.43
N LYS A 95 2.49 9.62 -19.48
CA LYS A 95 2.42 10.09 -20.88
C LYS A 95 1.02 10.60 -21.20
N ARG A 96 -0.01 9.84 -20.81
CA ARG A 96 -1.43 10.19 -21.00
C ARG A 96 -1.73 11.56 -20.40
N ARG A 97 -1.28 11.84 -19.18
CA ARG A 97 -1.44 13.12 -18.49
C ARG A 97 -0.71 14.30 -19.14
N LYS A 98 0.35 14.04 -19.91
CA LYS A 98 1.09 15.08 -20.65
C LYS A 98 0.49 15.36 -22.03
N ALA A 99 -0.47 14.56 -22.48
CA ALA A 99 -1.13 14.78 -23.76
C ALA A 99 -2.02 16.04 -23.70
N PRO A 100 -2.04 16.88 -24.75
CA PRO A 100 -2.79 18.13 -24.74
C PRO A 100 -4.32 17.92 -24.69
N ASP A 101 -4.80 16.76 -25.10
CA ASP A 101 -6.19 16.31 -25.08
C ASP A 101 -6.56 15.51 -23.81
N TYR A 102 -5.68 15.47 -22.82
CA TYR A 102 -5.94 14.76 -21.57
C TYR A 102 -7.15 15.35 -20.86
N VAL A 103 -8.19 14.52 -20.72
CA VAL A 103 -9.32 14.77 -19.81
C VAL A 103 -9.21 13.77 -18.67
N GLU A 104 -9.23 14.30 -17.46
CA GLU A 104 -9.24 13.47 -16.26
C GLU A 104 -10.64 12.86 -16.05
N ALA A 105 -10.69 11.56 -15.77
CA ALA A 105 -11.93 10.90 -15.42
C ALA A 105 -12.46 11.40 -14.06
N ASP A 106 -13.77 11.55 -13.92
CA ASP A 106 -14.42 12.00 -12.68
C ASP A 106 -14.12 11.07 -11.49
N ASP A 107 -13.96 9.77 -11.76
CA ASP A 107 -13.64 8.74 -10.78
C ASP A 107 -12.13 8.44 -10.66
N ALA A 108 -11.27 9.29 -11.27
CA ALA A 108 -9.83 9.12 -11.20
C ALA A 108 -9.34 9.06 -9.75
N ILE A 109 -8.45 8.10 -9.49
CA ILE A 109 -7.88 7.90 -8.16
C ILE A 109 -6.97 9.09 -7.83
N LYS A 110 -7.20 9.69 -6.66
CA LYS A 110 -6.41 10.82 -6.14
C LYS A 110 -5.68 10.49 -4.85
N TYR A 111 -6.22 9.53 -4.09
CA TYR A 111 -5.66 9.12 -2.82
C TYR A 111 -5.48 7.61 -2.79
N LEU A 112 -4.26 7.20 -2.47
CA LEU A 112 -3.93 5.84 -2.05
C LEU A 112 -3.74 5.84 -0.54
N ILE A 113 -4.55 5.10 0.19
CA ILE A 113 -4.38 4.88 1.62
C ILE A 113 -3.77 3.49 1.79
N LEU A 114 -2.62 3.44 2.45
CA LEU A 114 -1.99 2.18 2.82
C LEU A 114 -2.22 1.92 4.31
N ASP A 115 -2.92 0.82 4.58
CA ASP A 115 -3.09 0.34 5.94
C ASP A 115 -1.90 -0.54 6.34
N PHE A 116 -1.10 0.01 7.25
CA PHE A 116 0.11 -0.58 7.80
C PHE A 116 -0.08 -1.06 9.25
N THR A 117 -1.33 -1.24 9.71
CA THR A 117 -1.63 -1.86 11.01
C THR A 117 -0.95 -3.21 11.20
N ALA A 118 -0.84 -4.01 10.13
CA ALA A 118 -0.21 -5.33 10.14
C ALA A 118 1.21 -5.35 9.51
N LEU A 119 1.83 -4.18 9.31
CA LEU A 119 3.23 -4.10 8.85
C LEU A 119 4.16 -4.33 10.05
N SER A 120 4.83 -5.49 10.07
CA SER A 120 5.64 -5.92 11.20
C SER A 120 7.06 -5.32 11.19
N TYR A 121 7.60 -5.08 10.00
CA TYR A 121 8.97 -4.60 9.81
C TYR A 121 9.14 -3.91 8.47
N ILE A 122 10.01 -2.91 8.42
CA ILE A 122 10.46 -2.28 7.18
C ILE A 122 11.98 -2.04 7.21
N ASP A 123 12.68 -2.35 6.11
CA ASP A 123 14.13 -2.09 6.00
C ASP A 123 14.44 -0.78 5.24
N PRO A 124 15.66 -0.21 5.39
CA PRO A 124 16.05 1.01 4.68
C PRO A 124 16.02 0.90 3.16
N SER A 125 16.29 -0.28 2.59
CA SER A 125 16.31 -0.49 1.14
C SER A 125 14.91 -0.39 0.54
N ALA A 126 13.93 -0.96 1.24
CA ALA A 126 12.53 -0.87 0.91
C ALA A 126 12.01 0.56 1.09
N ILE A 127 12.39 1.27 2.15
CA ILE A 127 12.05 2.69 2.33
C ILE A 127 12.57 3.53 1.15
N SER A 128 13.83 3.36 0.75
CA SER A 128 14.40 4.10 -0.39
C SER A 128 13.66 3.81 -1.70
N THR A 129 13.27 2.56 -1.93
CA THR A 129 12.46 2.20 -3.11
C THR A 129 11.06 2.79 -3.02
N PHE A 130 10.49 2.81 -1.83
CA PHE A 130 9.15 3.31 -1.58
C PHE A 130 9.07 4.83 -1.73
N LYS A 131 10.12 5.58 -1.34
CA LYS A 131 10.29 7.01 -1.64
C LYS A 131 10.16 7.32 -3.13
N THR A 132 10.91 6.60 -3.96
CA THR A 132 10.84 6.76 -5.42
C THR A 132 9.45 6.44 -5.93
N PHE A 133 8.85 5.36 -5.42
CA PHE A 133 7.51 4.97 -5.84
C PHE A 133 6.43 5.99 -5.48
N ILE A 134 6.49 6.63 -4.31
CA ILE A 134 5.53 7.68 -3.93
C ILE A 134 5.67 8.89 -4.84
N ARG A 135 6.90 9.30 -5.17
CA ARG A 135 7.13 10.38 -6.15
C ARG A 135 6.57 10.02 -7.53
N ASP A 136 6.73 8.77 -7.96
CA ASP A 136 6.14 8.28 -9.22
C ASP A 136 4.60 8.42 -9.21
N LEU A 137 3.95 8.14 -8.07
CA LEU A 137 2.51 8.30 -7.89
C LEU A 137 2.09 9.79 -7.83
N GLU A 138 2.88 10.65 -7.20
CA GLU A 138 2.62 12.09 -7.14
C GLU A 138 2.67 12.75 -8.53
N VAL A 139 3.56 12.28 -9.42
CA VAL A 139 3.62 12.75 -10.83
C VAL A 139 2.31 12.53 -11.57
N ILE A 140 1.54 11.50 -11.19
CA ILE A 140 0.21 11.22 -11.75
C ILE A 140 -0.93 11.70 -10.83
N ASP A 141 -0.67 12.69 -9.94
CA ASP A 141 -1.61 13.28 -8.98
C ASP A 141 -2.31 12.26 -8.06
N VAL A 142 -1.60 11.18 -7.71
CA VAL A 142 -2.01 10.22 -6.68
C VAL A 142 -1.21 10.46 -5.40
N GLN A 143 -1.86 11.01 -4.38
CA GLN A 143 -1.26 11.24 -3.07
C GLN A 143 -1.36 9.98 -2.20
N THR A 144 -0.25 9.60 -1.55
CA THR A 144 -0.21 8.45 -0.66
C THR A 144 -0.35 8.86 0.81
N LEU A 145 -1.26 8.22 1.54
CA LEU A 145 -1.46 8.37 2.98
C LEU A 145 -1.18 7.03 3.67
N LEU A 146 -0.61 7.07 4.88
CA LEU A 146 -0.42 5.89 5.71
C LEU A 146 -1.37 5.88 6.89
N ALA A 147 -1.95 4.73 7.18
CA ALA A 147 -2.79 4.50 8.34
C ALA A 147 -2.19 3.41 9.24
N GLY A 148 -2.28 3.59 10.56
CA GLY A 148 -2.01 2.52 11.53
C GLY A 148 -0.56 2.05 11.62
N CYS A 149 0.42 2.88 11.29
CA CYS A 149 1.83 2.51 11.41
C CYS A 149 2.20 2.18 12.86
N SER A 150 2.78 1.00 13.09
CA SER A 150 3.33 0.64 14.40
C SER A 150 4.49 1.58 14.81
N PRO A 151 4.70 1.83 16.12
CA PRO A 151 5.75 2.74 16.57
C PRO A 151 7.16 2.37 16.07
N LEU A 152 7.47 1.07 16.00
CA LEU A 152 8.78 0.59 15.51
C LEU A 152 8.98 0.91 14.02
N VAL A 153 7.95 0.70 13.21
CA VAL A 153 7.97 1.04 11.78
C VAL A 153 8.05 2.55 11.60
N PHE A 154 7.27 3.31 12.37
CA PHE A 154 7.26 4.77 12.32
C PHE A 154 8.65 5.36 12.63
N GLU A 155 9.29 4.92 13.72
CA GLU A 155 10.63 5.37 14.09
C GLU A 155 11.68 4.97 13.04
N LYS A 156 11.52 3.79 12.43
CA LYS A 156 12.41 3.37 11.33
C LYS A 156 12.27 4.27 10.10
N MET A 157 11.03 4.59 9.72
CA MET A 157 10.73 5.52 8.63
C MET A 157 11.29 6.93 8.91
N LYS A 158 11.12 7.42 10.14
CA LYS A 158 11.66 8.71 10.58
C LYS A 158 13.18 8.75 10.47
N LYS A 159 13.88 7.74 10.99
CA LYS A 159 15.35 7.61 10.88
C LYS A 159 15.86 7.57 9.44
N CYS A 160 15.03 7.10 8.50
CA CYS A 160 15.36 7.07 7.07
C CYS A 160 14.90 8.34 6.33
N ASN A 161 14.51 9.42 7.03
CA ASN A 161 13.99 10.67 6.46
C ASN A 161 12.81 10.44 5.50
N PHE A 162 11.95 9.47 5.82
CA PHE A 162 10.74 9.20 5.04
C PHE A 162 9.55 10.02 5.56
N ILE A 163 9.49 10.19 6.88
CA ILE A 163 8.48 11.00 7.58
C ILE A 163 9.21 11.94 8.52
N GLY A 164 8.73 13.19 8.64
CA GLY A 164 9.21 14.15 9.62
C GLY A 164 10.67 14.60 9.44
N GLY A 165 11.23 14.45 8.24
CA GLY A 165 12.50 15.07 7.83
C GLY A 165 12.27 16.39 7.08
N GLU A 166 13.28 16.85 6.33
CA GLU A 166 13.16 18.03 5.44
C GLU A 166 12.05 17.84 4.39
N GLU A 167 12.00 16.64 3.79
CA GLU A 167 10.91 16.18 2.95
C GLU A 167 10.03 15.20 3.73
N ASN A 168 8.72 15.43 3.68
CA ASN A 168 7.74 14.52 4.24
C ASN A 168 6.96 13.84 3.11
N TYR A 169 7.34 12.61 2.77
CA TYR A 169 6.82 11.88 1.60
C TYR A 169 5.35 11.49 1.76
N VAL A 170 4.90 11.24 2.99
CA VAL A 170 3.53 10.80 3.27
C VAL A 170 3.01 11.43 4.55
N ARG A 171 1.69 11.63 4.61
CA ARG A 171 1.00 11.92 5.86
C ARG A 171 0.61 10.61 6.55
N THR A 172 0.73 10.59 7.87
CA THR A 172 0.37 9.44 8.71
C THR A 172 -0.88 9.75 9.52
N TYR A 173 -1.70 8.73 9.70
CA TYR A 173 -2.95 8.79 10.46
C TYR A 173 -3.05 7.60 11.42
N PRO A 174 -3.73 7.76 12.57
CA PRO A 174 -3.94 6.66 13.51
C PRO A 174 -4.76 5.52 12.91
N THR A 175 -5.84 5.86 12.20
CA THR A 175 -6.77 4.89 11.61
C THR A 175 -6.98 5.12 10.11
N ILE A 176 -7.50 4.10 9.42
CA ILE A 176 -7.94 4.22 8.02
C ILE A 176 -9.04 5.28 7.92
N HIS A 177 -9.95 5.31 8.89
CA HIS A 177 -11.07 6.25 8.89
C HIS A 177 -10.61 7.71 8.95
N ASP A 178 -9.60 8.02 9.76
CA ASP A 178 -9.01 9.37 9.82
C ASP A 178 -8.37 9.78 8.49
N ALA A 179 -7.65 8.85 7.85
CA ALA A 179 -7.03 9.08 6.54
C ALA A 179 -8.10 9.30 5.45
N VAL A 180 -9.18 8.50 5.47
CA VAL A 180 -10.33 8.65 4.57
C VAL A 180 -11.01 10.00 4.77
N HIS A 181 -11.27 10.40 6.01
CA HIS A 181 -11.92 11.66 6.31
C HIS A 181 -11.09 12.86 5.80
N TYR A 182 -9.77 12.80 5.96
CA TYR A 182 -8.87 13.78 5.36
C TYR A 182 -8.96 13.78 3.83
N ALA A 183 -8.84 12.61 3.19
CA ALA A 183 -8.88 12.48 1.73
C ALA A 183 -10.21 13.00 1.15
N GLN A 184 -11.34 12.63 1.74
CA GLN A 184 -12.67 13.11 1.35
C GLN A 184 -12.80 14.63 1.48
N LYS A 185 -12.29 15.21 2.57
CA LYS A 185 -12.26 16.67 2.74
C LYS A 185 -11.47 17.33 1.61
N GLN A 186 -10.30 16.81 1.27
CA GLN A 186 -9.48 17.37 0.19
C GLN A 186 -10.13 17.21 -1.19
N LEU A 187 -10.77 16.07 -1.46
CA LEU A 187 -11.52 15.86 -2.70
C LEU A 187 -12.66 16.86 -2.85
N ARG A 188 -13.43 17.13 -1.78
CA ARG A 188 -14.50 18.14 -1.78
C ARG A 188 -13.96 19.54 -2.06
N LEU A 189 -12.83 19.91 -1.45
CA LEU A 189 -12.18 21.20 -1.69
C LEU A 189 -11.73 21.34 -3.16
N ARG A 190 -11.14 20.29 -3.74
CA ARG A 190 -10.74 20.26 -5.15
C ARG A 190 -11.95 20.42 -6.08
N ALA A 191 -13.06 19.72 -5.80
CA ALA A 191 -14.29 19.84 -6.58
C ALA A 191 -14.92 21.24 -6.51
N GLY A 192 -14.95 21.86 -5.31
CA GLY A 192 -15.46 23.22 -5.14
C GLY A 192 -14.62 24.27 -5.88
N VAL A 193 -13.29 24.15 -5.84
CA VAL A 193 -12.39 25.05 -6.60
C VAL A 193 -12.58 24.90 -8.11
N ALA A 194 -12.77 23.68 -8.61
CA ALA A 194 -13.02 23.44 -10.03
C ALA A 194 -14.32 24.12 -10.51
N GLN A 195 -15.39 24.05 -9.70
CA GLN A 195 -16.66 24.73 -10.00
C GLN A 195 -16.52 26.26 -10.04
N THR A 196 -15.80 26.86 -9.08
CA THR A 196 -15.56 28.31 -9.06
C THR A 196 -14.74 28.79 -10.28
N ILE A 197 -13.73 28.04 -10.71
CA ILE A 197 -12.92 28.40 -11.89
C ILE A 197 -13.77 28.35 -13.18
N GLN A 198 -14.74 27.44 -13.25
CA GLN A 198 -15.62 27.32 -14.41
C GLN A 198 -16.66 28.44 -14.46
N GLU A 199 -17.21 28.87 -13.32
CA GLU A 199 -18.13 30.02 -13.25
C GLU A 199 -17.46 31.36 -13.59
N VAL A 200 -16.18 31.57 -13.23
CA VAL A 200 -15.45 32.82 -13.52
C VAL A 200 -15.04 32.93 -14.99
N ARG A 201 -15.02 31.82 -15.74
CA ARG A 201 -14.66 31.78 -17.17
C ARG A 201 -15.87 31.91 -18.12
N LEU A 202 -17.09 31.93 -17.60
CA LEU A 202 -18.34 32.15 -18.33
C LEU A 202 -18.76 33.62 -18.22
#